data_AF-A0A2M8NNA3-F1
#
_entry.id   AF-A0A2M8NNA3-F1
#
_cell.length_a   1.000
_cell.length_b   1.000
_cell.length_c   1.000
_cell.angle_alpha   90.00
_cell.angle_beta   90.00
_cell.angle_gamma   90.00
#
_symmetry.space_group_name_H-M   'P 1'
#
loop_
_entity.id
_entity.type
_entity.pdbx_description
1 polymer ?
#
loop_
_entity_poly.entity_id
_entity_poly.type
_entity_poly.pdbx_seq_one_letter_code
_entity_poly.pdbx_strand_id
1 'polypeptide(L)'
;MPSVRRTLQGYFTNMAVRADKPFTAVAEGALQVAAGFGVEDYLVHSYGLRYLDNGVHAWDEIISVGSRYPTESPVEITLSAAHPNQTEVEFVIGEIDTDSVSMIEVRYEDGQAVFVAQANQSSQQIVPINEANASSRLAQLHPPGSPGDERLKAEFRVDARRQLRVTVTDLHGGEVLLNDVVLATLR
;
A
#
# COMPACT_ATOMS: atom_id res chain seq x y z
N MET A 1 -27.68 9.04 -17.04
CA MET A 1 -28.22 8.22 -18.15
C MET A 1 -29.22 7.21 -17.59
N PRO A 2 -30.47 7.16 -18.10
CA PRO A 2 -31.51 6.27 -17.56
C PRO A 2 -31.17 4.77 -17.64
N SER A 3 -30.46 4.34 -18.69
CA SER A 3 -30.00 2.96 -18.87
C SER A 3 -29.04 2.52 -17.77
N VAL A 4 -27.99 3.31 -17.51
CA VAL A 4 -27.01 3.06 -16.43
C VAL A 4 -27.68 2.94 -15.07
N ARG A 5 -28.64 3.82 -14.76
CA ARG A 5 -29.39 3.79 -13.50
C ARG A 5 -30.18 2.48 -13.35
N ARG A 6 -30.90 2.06 -14.39
CA ARG A 6 -31.69 0.82 -14.38
C ARG A 6 -30.80 -0.41 -14.22
N THR A 7 -29.65 -0.43 -14.90
CA THR A 7 -28.66 -1.51 -14.78
C THR A 7 -28.14 -1.63 -13.35
N LEU A 8 -27.67 -0.53 -12.74
CA LEU A 8 -27.16 -0.54 -11.36
C LEU A 8 -28.24 -0.93 -10.35
N GLN A 9 -29.48 -0.46 -10.52
CA GLN A 9 -30.61 -0.86 -9.67
C GLN A 9 -30.93 -2.36 -9.75
N GLY A 10 -30.68 -3.00 -10.89
CA GLY A 10 -30.84 -4.44 -11.05
C GLY A 10 -29.74 -5.26 -10.37
N TYR A 11 -28.51 -4.72 -10.27
CA TYR A 11 -27.41 -5.38 -9.57
C TYR A 11 -27.47 -5.23 -8.04
N PHE A 12 -27.88 -4.05 -7.56
CA PHE A 12 -27.89 -3.71 -6.14
C PHE A 12 -29.29 -3.80 -5.53
N THR A 13 -29.93 -4.97 -5.62
CA THR A 13 -31.38 -5.17 -5.40
C THR A 13 -31.90 -4.80 -4.00
N ASN A 14 -31.04 -4.57 -3.00
CA ASN A 14 -31.43 -4.19 -1.63
C ASN A 14 -30.61 -3.01 -1.06
N MET A 15 -29.90 -2.25 -1.89
CA MET A 15 -29.13 -1.08 -1.46
C MET A 15 -29.70 0.20 -2.04
N ALA A 16 -29.64 1.28 -1.25
CA ALA A 16 -30.06 2.60 -1.70
C ALA A 16 -29.08 3.17 -2.73
N VAL A 17 -29.32 2.96 -4.03
CA VAL A 17 -28.62 3.66 -5.10
C VAL A 17 -29.15 5.10 -5.19
N ARG A 18 -28.40 6.07 -4.65
CA ARG A 18 -28.75 7.49 -4.69
C ARG A 18 -28.22 8.13 -5.97
N ALA A 19 -29.13 8.66 -6.79
CA ALA A 19 -28.81 9.22 -8.10
C ALA A 19 -29.47 10.59 -8.33
N ASP A 20 -29.88 11.26 -7.25
CA ASP A 20 -30.60 12.53 -7.22
C ASP A 20 -29.70 13.75 -7.40
N LYS A 21 -28.38 13.64 -7.13
CA LYS A 21 -27.41 14.74 -7.20
C LYS A 21 -26.17 14.45 -8.06
N PRO A 22 -26.31 13.98 -9.32
CA PRO A 22 -25.16 13.55 -10.12
C PRO A 22 -24.14 14.65 -10.43
N PHE A 23 -24.55 15.93 -10.35
CA PHE A 23 -23.66 17.07 -10.64
C PHE A 23 -23.13 17.76 -9.39
N THR A 24 -23.75 17.58 -8.23
CA THR A 24 -23.39 18.31 -6.99
C THR A 24 -22.86 17.42 -5.88
N ALA A 25 -23.09 16.09 -5.92
CA ALA A 25 -22.72 15.20 -4.83
C ALA A 25 -21.23 15.28 -4.44
N VAL A 26 -20.32 15.41 -5.41
CA VAL A 26 -18.87 15.56 -5.15
C VAL A 26 -18.57 16.87 -4.44
N ALA A 27 -19.12 17.99 -4.93
CA ALA A 27 -18.90 19.31 -4.33
C ALA A 27 -19.52 19.41 -2.93
N GLU A 28 -20.72 18.88 -2.73
CA GLU A 28 -21.39 18.84 -1.43
C GLU A 28 -20.62 17.94 -0.44
N GLY A 29 -20.11 16.79 -0.90
CA GLY A 29 -19.25 15.92 -0.09
C GLY A 29 -17.95 16.62 0.33
N ALA A 30 -17.29 17.29 -0.61
CA ALA A 30 -16.08 18.07 -0.31
C ALA A 30 -16.34 19.19 0.71
N LEU A 31 -17.50 19.86 0.64
CA LEU A 31 -17.92 20.85 1.64
C LEU A 31 -18.16 20.22 3.01
N GLN A 32 -18.75 19.02 3.08
CA GLN A 32 -18.91 18.30 4.34
C GLN A 32 -17.54 17.94 4.95
N VAL A 33 -16.60 17.44 4.15
CA VAL A 33 -15.22 17.18 4.59
C VAL A 33 -14.57 18.45 5.13
N ALA A 34 -14.68 19.56 4.38
CA ALA A 34 -14.16 20.86 4.81
C ALA A 34 -14.83 21.39 6.09
N ALA A 35 -16.09 21.05 6.33
CA ALA A 35 -16.84 21.38 7.54
C ALA A 35 -16.52 20.46 8.73
N GLY A 36 -15.59 19.52 8.59
CA GLY A 36 -15.12 18.64 9.66
C GLY A 36 -15.87 17.32 9.78
N PHE A 37 -16.74 16.98 8.82
CA PHE A 37 -17.26 15.62 8.73
C PHE A 37 -16.14 14.68 8.26
N GLY A 38 -15.83 13.66 9.06
CA GLY A 38 -14.82 12.66 8.71
C GLY A 38 -15.26 11.81 7.53
N VAL A 39 -14.30 11.38 6.71
CA VAL A 39 -14.47 10.32 5.72
C VAL A 39 -13.58 9.17 6.15
N GLU A 40 -14.16 7.98 6.19
CA GLU A 40 -13.37 6.76 6.34
C GLU A 40 -12.84 6.41 4.95
N ASP A 41 -11.57 6.75 4.72
CA ASP A 41 -10.89 6.40 3.48
C ASP A 41 -10.03 5.14 3.66
N TYR A 42 -9.90 4.42 2.54
CA TYR A 42 -9.19 3.16 2.44
C TYR A 42 -8.19 3.21 1.29
N LEU A 43 -7.06 2.55 1.46
CA LEU A 43 -6.05 2.42 0.40
C LEU A 43 -6.51 1.43 -0.68
N VAL A 44 -6.25 1.76 -1.94
CA VAL A 44 -6.69 0.95 -3.09
C VAL A 44 -5.68 -0.10 -3.52
N HIS A 45 -4.42 0.03 -3.09
CA HIS A 45 -3.35 -0.94 -3.35
C HIS A 45 -2.78 -1.49 -2.05
N SER A 46 -2.16 -2.67 -2.13
CA SER A 46 -1.25 -3.16 -1.11
C SER A 46 0.13 -2.54 -1.29
N TYR A 47 0.92 -2.47 -0.22
CA TYR A 47 2.29 -1.98 -0.26
C TYR A 47 3.22 -2.91 0.51
N GLY A 48 4.39 -3.18 -0.06
CA GLY A 48 5.40 -4.06 0.51
C GLY A 48 6.75 -3.39 0.73
N LEU A 49 7.50 -3.91 1.70
CA LEU A 49 8.88 -3.53 2.00
C LEU A 49 9.84 -4.47 1.26
N ARG A 50 10.83 -3.91 0.57
CA ARG A 50 11.89 -4.69 -0.06
C ARG A 50 12.82 -5.28 0.98
N TYR A 51 13.12 -6.57 0.86
CA TYR A 51 14.13 -7.25 1.66
C TYR A 51 15.01 -8.16 0.77
N LEU A 52 16.04 -8.74 1.36
CA LEU A 52 16.94 -9.67 0.70
C LEU A 52 16.70 -11.10 1.23
N ASP A 53 16.23 -12.00 0.37
CA ASP A 53 16.06 -13.42 0.66
C ASP A 53 17.11 -14.23 -0.11
N ASN A 54 18.04 -14.87 0.59
CA ASN A 54 19.08 -15.71 -0.03
C ASN A 54 19.83 -15.03 -1.20
N GLY A 55 20.05 -13.71 -1.10
CA GLY A 55 20.73 -12.90 -2.13
C GLY A 55 19.85 -12.42 -3.27
N VAL A 56 18.54 -12.69 -3.23
CA VAL A 56 17.56 -12.23 -4.22
C VAL A 56 16.62 -11.22 -3.56
N HIS A 57 16.28 -10.14 -4.26
CA HIS A 57 15.30 -9.18 -3.76
C HIS A 57 13.91 -9.78 -3.73
N ALA A 58 13.26 -9.66 -2.59
CA ALA A 58 11.88 -10.07 -2.35
C ALA A 58 11.13 -8.92 -1.67
N TRP A 59 9.82 -9.09 -1.53
CA TRP A 59 8.92 -8.08 -0.98
C TRP A 59 8.01 -8.71 0.07
N ASP A 60 7.90 -8.07 1.23
CA ASP A 60 7.00 -8.47 2.28
C ASP A 60 5.87 -7.44 2.38
N GLU A 61 4.60 -7.87 2.38
CA GLU A 61 3.46 -6.95 2.44
C GLU A 61 3.37 -6.35 3.84
N ILE A 62 3.37 -5.01 3.92
CA ILE A 62 3.33 -4.28 5.20
C ILE A 62 2.05 -3.50 5.38
N ILE A 63 1.35 -3.19 4.29
CA ILE A 63 0.05 -2.52 4.28
C ILE A 63 -0.82 -3.22 3.25
N SER A 64 -1.92 -3.83 3.68
CA SER A 64 -2.84 -4.53 2.78
C SER A 64 -3.80 -3.57 2.08
N VAL A 65 -4.26 -3.94 0.88
CA VAL A 65 -5.37 -3.28 0.20
C VAL A 65 -6.60 -3.18 1.11
N GLY A 66 -7.31 -2.06 1.06
CA GLY A 66 -8.45 -1.79 1.94
C GLY A 66 -8.05 -1.41 3.37
N SER A 67 -6.76 -1.18 3.65
CA SER A 67 -6.34 -0.62 4.94
C SER A 67 -6.87 0.80 5.12
N ARG A 68 -7.42 1.09 6.31
CA ARG A 68 -7.87 2.42 6.70
C ARG A 68 -6.68 3.37 6.89
N TYR A 69 -6.85 4.64 6.53
CA TYR A 69 -5.93 5.70 6.93
C TYR A 69 -6.66 6.91 7.56
N PRO A 70 -6.08 7.57 8.58
CA PRO A 70 -4.84 7.21 9.26
C PRO A 70 -4.89 5.84 9.95
N THR A 71 -3.77 5.14 10.02
CA THR A 71 -3.65 3.88 10.77
C THR A 71 -3.79 4.14 12.26
N GLU A 72 -4.57 3.30 12.98
CA GLU A 72 -4.78 3.44 14.43
C GLU A 72 -3.55 3.04 15.25
N SER A 73 -2.81 2.03 14.78
CA SER A 73 -1.56 1.56 15.36
C SER A 73 -0.53 1.34 14.25
N PRO A 74 0.77 1.53 14.53
CA PRO A 74 1.81 1.24 13.56
C PRO A 74 1.93 -0.27 13.29
N VAL A 75 2.41 -0.61 12.11
CA VAL A 75 2.89 -1.96 11.77
C VAL A 75 4.36 -2.03 12.16
N GLU A 76 4.70 -2.94 13.06
CA GLU A 76 6.07 -3.12 13.55
C GLU A 76 6.77 -4.27 12.83
N ILE A 77 7.99 -4.03 12.36
CA ILE A 77 8.82 -5.03 11.70
C ILE A 77 10.22 -4.98 12.29
N THR A 78 10.73 -6.15 12.67
CA THR A 78 12.13 -6.30 13.08
C THR A 78 12.97 -6.72 11.89
N LEU A 79 14.07 -6.00 11.64
CA LEU A 79 14.96 -6.19 10.51
C LEU A 79 16.37 -6.53 10.99
N SER A 80 17.03 -7.41 10.26
CA SER A 80 18.48 -7.66 10.37
C SER A 80 19.23 -6.96 9.23
N ALA A 81 20.55 -6.88 9.33
CA ALA A 81 21.36 -6.41 8.21
C ALA A 81 21.32 -7.44 7.06
N ALA A 82 21.28 -6.96 5.82
CA ALA A 82 21.31 -7.81 4.63
C ALA A 82 22.72 -8.36 4.35
N HIS A 83 23.77 -7.63 4.76
CA HIS A 83 25.16 -7.99 4.52
C HIS A 83 26.04 -7.85 5.78
N PRO A 84 27.14 -8.62 5.90
CA PRO A 84 28.12 -8.40 6.95
C PRO A 84 28.75 -7.01 6.87
N ASN A 85 28.99 -6.39 8.03
CA ASN A 85 29.56 -5.04 8.16
C ASN A 85 28.72 -3.94 7.50
N GLN A 86 27.40 -4.11 7.41
CA GLN A 86 26.52 -3.11 6.83
C GLN A 86 26.39 -1.90 7.76
N THR A 87 26.69 -0.72 7.23
CA THR A 87 26.67 0.56 7.98
C THR A 87 25.39 1.36 7.77
N GLU A 88 24.59 1.00 6.79
CA GLU A 88 23.40 1.77 6.42
C GLU A 88 22.29 0.86 5.89
N VAL A 89 21.04 1.24 6.18
CA VAL A 89 19.85 0.54 5.72
C VAL A 89 18.91 1.51 5.03
N GLU A 90 18.48 1.16 3.81
CA GLU A 90 17.44 1.87 3.07
C GLU A 90 16.09 1.17 3.20
N PHE A 91 15.01 1.93 3.02
CA PHE A 91 13.63 1.42 3.07
C PHE A 91 12.95 1.67 1.73
N VAL A 92 12.90 0.65 0.89
CA VAL A 92 12.23 0.72 -0.42
C VAL A 92 10.85 0.10 -0.34
N ILE A 93 9.86 0.87 -0.79
CA ILE A 93 8.45 0.53 -0.76
C ILE A 93 7.99 0.24 -2.18
N GLY A 94 7.31 -0.90 -2.34
CA GLY A 94 6.70 -1.34 -3.59
C GLY A 94 5.19 -1.26 -3.48
N GLU A 95 4.54 -0.63 -4.46
CA GLU A 95 3.10 -0.76 -4.67
C GLU A 95 2.82 -2.11 -5.33
N ILE A 96 1.96 -2.92 -4.72
CA ILE A 96 1.59 -4.24 -5.19
C ILE A 96 0.29 -4.09 -5.98
N ASP A 97 0.38 -4.22 -7.31
CA ASP A 97 -0.75 -4.11 -8.20
C ASP A 97 -1.61 -5.38 -8.12
N THR A 98 -2.69 -5.29 -7.35
CA THR A 98 -3.72 -6.33 -7.23
C THR A 98 -4.62 -6.46 -8.46
N ASP A 99 -4.66 -5.46 -9.35
CA ASP A 99 -5.45 -5.47 -10.59
C ASP A 99 -4.77 -6.23 -11.74
N SER A 100 -3.50 -6.64 -11.55
CA SER A 100 -2.78 -7.58 -12.42
C SER A 100 -3.54 -8.89 -12.71
N VAL A 101 -4.59 -9.19 -11.93
CA VAL A 101 -5.51 -10.31 -12.13
C VAL A 101 -6.89 -9.81 -12.58
N SER A 102 -7.02 -9.26 -13.80
CA SER A 102 -8.34 -9.17 -14.45
C SER A 102 -8.31 -8.86 -15.96
N MET A 103 -7.48 -9.57 -16.76
CA MET A 103 -7.87 -9.73 -18.17
C MET A 103 -8.98 -10.78 -18.26
N ILE A 104 -10.23 -10.33 -18.21
CA ILE A 104 -11.40 -11.14 -18.60
C ILE A 104 -11.39 -11.20 -20.13
N GLU A 105 -10.91 -12.31 -20.69
CA GLU A 105 -11.02 -12.55 -22.13
C GLU A 105 -12.47 -12.96 -22.42
N VAL A 106 -13.15 -12.21 -23.29
CA VAL A 106 -14.51 -12.55 -23.73
C VAL A 106 -14.40 -13.43 -24.97
N ARG A 107 -14.74 -14.71 -24.82
CA ARG A 107 -14.87 -15.64 -25.96
C ARG A 107 -16.33 -15.82 -26.31
N TYR A 108 -16.61 -15.94 -27.59
CA TYR A 108 -17.94 -16.27 -28.08
C TYR A 108 -17.96 -17.75 -28.45
N GLU A 109 -18.60 -18.57 -27.63
CA GLU A 109 -18.86 -20.00 -27.90
C GLU A 109 -20.37 -20.20 -28.03
N ASP A 110 -20.80 -20.86 -29.10
CA ASP A 110 -22.21 -21.15 -29.41
C ASP A 110 -23.16 -19.93 -29.34
N GLY A 111 -22.65 -18.75 -29.68
CA GLY A 111 -23.42 -17.49 -29.66
C GLY A 111 -23.65 -16.89 -28.27
N GLN A 112 -23.06 -17.46 -27.22
CA GLN A 112 -23.00 -16.87 -25.88
C GLN A 112 -21.61 -16.32 -25.57
N ALA A 113 -21.59 -15.16 -24.92
CA ALA A 113 -20.35 -14.61 -24.36
C ALA A 113 -19.96 -15.44 -23.12
N VAL A 114 -18.86 -16.15 -23.22
CA VAL A 114 -18.21 -16.87 -22.12
C VAL A 114 -17.09 -15.99 -21.58
N PHE A 115 -17.22 -15.62 -20.31
CA PHE A 115 -16.21 -14.84 -19.60
C PHE A 115 -15.17 -15.79 -19.03
N VAL A 116 -13.96 -15.79 -19.60
CA VAL A 116 -12.84 -16.58 -19.10
C VAL A 116 -11.93 -15.65 -18.30
N ALA A 117 -11.98 -15.77 -16.98
CA ALA A 117 -10.96 -15.17 -16.13
C ALA A 117 -9.65 -15.92 -16.36
N GLN A 118 -8.69 -15.32 -17.05
CA GLN A 118 -7.34 -15.84 -17.06
C GLN A 118 -6.72 -15.52 -15.70
N ALA A 119 -6.79 -16.48 -14.77
CA ALA A 119 -5.94 -16.48 -13.60
C ALA A 119 -4.50 -16.76 -14.08
N ASN A 120 -3.82 -15.74 -14.60
CA ASN A 120 -2.38 -15.81 -14.76
C ASN A 120 -1.79 -15.92 -13.34
N GLN A 121 -1.41 -17.13 -12.96
CA GLN A 121 -0.75 -17.44 -11.69
C GLN A 121 0.71 -16.96 -11.66
N SER A 122 1.04 -15.82 -12.28
CA SER A 122 2.44 -15.36 -12.29
C SER A 122 2.55 -13.84 -12.25
N SER A 123 3.13 -13.41 -11.13
CA SER A 123 3.54 -12.07 -10.70
C SER A 123 2.40 -11.07 -10.45
N GLN A 124 2.03 -10.90 -9.17
CA GLN A 124 1.73 -9.55 -8.67
C GLN A 124 2.80 -8.61 -9.24
N GLN A 125 2.41 -7.61 -10.03
CA GLN A 125 3.35 -6.59 -10.45
C GLN A 125 3.64 -5.71 -9.24
N ILE A 126 4.89 -5.68 -8.82
CA ILE A 126 5.34 -4.81 -7.72
C ILE A 126 6.14 -3.67 -8.34
N VAL A 127 5.69 -2.44 -8.13
CA VAL A 127 6.31 -1.23 -8.65
C VAL A 127 6.97 -0.47 -7.50
N PRO A 128 8.31 -0.35 -7.45
CA PRO A 128 8.98 0.48 -6.45
C PRO A 128 8.56 1.96 -6.60
N ILE A 129 8.05 2.57 -5.54
CA ILE A 129 7.48 3.93 -5.58
C ILE A 129 8.39 5.01 -4.98
N ASN A 130 9.44 4.61 -4.24
CA ASN A 130 10.35 5.55 -3.59
C ASN A 130 11.85 5.28 -3.83
N GLU A 131 12.19 4.31 -4.69
CA GLU A 131 13.57 3.85 -4.90
C GLU A 131 14.55 4.99 -5.27
N ALA A 132 14.13 5.90 -6.16
CA ALA A 132 14.94 7.04 -6.56
C ALA A 132 15.34 7.99 -5.40
N ASN A 133 14.56 7.97 -4.31
CA ASN A 133 14.78 8.83 -3.13
C ASN A 133 15.17 8.03 -1.88
N ALA A 134 15.25 6.70 -1.95
CA ALA A 134 15.48 5.85 -0.78
C ALA A 134 16.84 6.13 -0.13
N SER A 135 17.84 6.45 -0.95
CA SER A 135 19.19 6.85 -0.51
C SER A 135 19.26 8.18 0.25
N SER A 136 18.19 8.99 0.25
CA SER A 136 18.15 10.25 1.00
C SER A 136 17.81 10.08 2.49
N ARG A 137 17.34 8.90 2.91
CA ARG A 137 16.76 8.62 4.23
C ARG A 137 17.25 7.29 4.79
N LEU A 138 18.57 7.18 4.93
CA LEU A 138 19.24 5.97 5.40
C LEU A 138 19.29 5.92 6.93
N ALA A 139 19.00 4.77 7.50
CA ALA A 139 19.28 4.49 8.91
C ALA A 139 20.76 4.10 9.05
N GLN A 140 21.55 4.91 9.78
CA GLN A 140 22.98 4.71 9.96
C GLN A 140 23.23 3.78 11.16
N LEU A 141 23.92 2.66 10.93
CA LEU A 141 24.19 1.64 11.93
C LEU A 141 25.58 1.85 12.54
N HIS A 142 25.62 2.06 13.86
CA HIS A 142 26.86 2.10 14.63
C HIS A 142 26.71 1.27 15.92
N PRO A 143 27.49 0.19 16.12
CA PRO A 143 28.44 -0.43 15.19
C PRO A 143 27.76 -1.04 13.94
N PRO A 144 28.52 -1.40 12.88
CA PRO A 144 27.98 -2.05 11.70
C PRO A 144 27.20 -3.33 12.02
N GLY A 145 26.10 -3.56 11.30
CA GLY A 145 25.25 -4.73 11.45
C GLY A 145 25.78 -5.98 10.73
N SER A 146 25.26 -7.15 11.12
CA SER A 146 25.50 -8.42 10.45
C SER A 146 24.19 -9.20 10.27
N PRO A 147 24.07 -10.07 9.24
CA PRO A 147 22.88 -10.89 9.04
C PRO A 147 22.65 -11.85 10.21
N GLY A 148 21.38 -12.14 10.48
CA GLY A 148 20.96 -13.09 11.52
C GLY A 148 20.68 -12.47 12.89
N ASP A 149 21.20 -11.28 13.17
CA ASP A 149 20.90 -10.53 14.39
C ASP A 149 19.81 -9.49 14.12
N GLU A 150 18.77 -9.47 14.96
CA GLU A 150 17.78 -8.40 14.98
C GLU A 150 18.47 -7.07 15.30
N ARG A 151 18.44 -6.12 14.35
CA ARG A 151 19.17 -4.85 14.46
C ARG A 151 18.26 -3.65 14.54
N LEU A 152 17.17 -3.62 13.77
CA LEU A 152 16.28 -2.47 13.69
C LEU A 152 14.86 -2.89 14.02
N LYS A 153 14.14 -2.07 14.80
CA LYS A 153 12.68 -2.08 14.86
C LYS A 153 12.17 -0.90 14.01
N ALA A 154 11.43 -1.20 12.95
CA ALA A 154 10.79 -0.22 12.09
C ALA A 154 9.28 -0.19 12.34
N GLU A 155 8.75 0.99 12.65
CA GLU A 155 7.33 1.23 12.92
C GLU A 155 6.74 2.03 11.77
N PHE A 156 5.91 1.39 10.96
CA PHE A 156 5.27 1.98 9.79
C PHE A 156 3.87 2.46 10.11
N ARG A 157 3.51 3.66 9.67
CA ARG A 157 2.15 4.20 9.78
C ARG A 157 1.73 4.93 8.52
N VAL A 158 0.42 4.94 8.24
CA VAL A 158 -0.15 5.77 7.19
C VAL A 158 -0.87 6.94 7.84
N ASP A 159 -0.48 8.18 7.48
CA ASP A 159 -1.12 9.37 8.01
C ASP A 159 -2.41 9.77 7.25
N ALA A 160 -3.07 10.84 7.70
CA ALA A 160 -4.30 11.35 7.09
C ALA A 160 -4.12 11.84 5.64
N ARG A 161 -2.88 12.02 5.18
CA ARG A 161 -2.52 12.47 3.84
C ARG A 161 -2.02 11.32 2.96
N ARG A 162 -2.27 10.07 3.37
CA ARG A 162 -1.76 8.85 2.71
C ARG A 162 -0.23 8.79 2.68
N GLN A 163 0.47 9.42 3.60
CA GLN A 163 1.93 9.33 3.65
C GLN A 163 2.31 8.13 4.50
N LEU A 164 3.06 7.19 3.90
CA LEU A 164 3.70 6.11 4.64
C LEU A 164 4.92 6.69 5.35
N ARG A 165 4.89 6.62 6.68
CA ARG A 165 5.91 7.16 7.57
C ARG A 165 6.56 6.04 8.36
N VAL A 166 7.84 6.18 8.64
CA VAL A 166 8.61 5.21 9.42
C VAL A 166 9.31 5.88 10.60
N THR A 167 9.28 5.22 11.74
CA THR A 167 10.21 5.45 12.86
C THR A 167 11.08 4.21 13.00
N VAL A 168 12.40 4.40 13.05
CA VAL A 168 13.37 3.30 13.08
C VAL A 168 14.20 3.44 14.35
N THR A 169 14.15 2.40 15.19
CA THR A 169 14.95 2.31 16.41
C THR A 169 16.01 1.23 16.23
N ASP A 170 17.25 1.56 16.55
CA ASP A 170 18.35 0.59 16.66
C ASP A 170 18.16 -0.23 17.94
N LEU A 171 18.02 -1.54 17.81
CA LEU A 171 17.83 -2.46 18.93
C LEU A 171 19.13 -2.73 19.70
N HIS A 172 20.30 -2.49 19.10
CA HIS A 172 21.57 -2.64 19.77
C HIS A 172 21.87 -1.45 20.70
N GLY A 173 21.67 -0.23 20.19
CA GLY A 173 21.93 1.02 20.93
C GLY A 173 20.73 1.57 21.69
N GLY A 174 19.51 1.20 21.30
CA GLY A 174 18.25 1.78 21.79
C GLY A 174 17.94 3.16 21.21
N GLU A 175 18.69 3.62 20.23
CA GLU A 175 18.59 4.96 19.66
C GLU A 175 17.64 5.02 18.46
N VAL A 176 16.91 6.12 18.32
CA VAL A 176 16.03 6.35 17.16
C VAL A 176 16.87 6.91 16.01
N LEU A 177 17.07 6.11 14.97
CA LEU A 177 17.85 6.46 13.78
C LEU A 177 17.06 7.30 12.78
N LEU A 178 15.76 7.03 12.65
CA LEU A 178 14.82 7.82 11.84
C LEU A 178 13.57 8.07 12.68
N ASN A 179 13.10 9.32 12.75
CA ASN A 179 11.93 9.69 13.53
C ASN A 179 10.84 10.26 12.63
N ASP A 180 9.74 9.52 12.48
CA ASP A 180 8.56 9.89 11.70
C ASP A 180 8.82 10.42 10.28
N VAL A 181 9.73 9.75 9.57
CA VAL A 181 10.16 10.18 8.24
C VAL A 181 9.19 9.65 7.17
N VAL A 182 8.80 10.52 6.23
CA VAL A 182 7.98 10.12 5.08
C VAL A 182 8.81 9.27 4.10
N LEU A 183 8.36 8.06 3.81
CA LEU A 183 8.96 7.18 2.80
C LEU A 183 8.33 7.38 1.43
N ALA A 184 7.00 7.44 1.38
CA ALA A 184 6.22 7.55 0.14
C ALA A 184 4.86 8.19 0.39
N THR A 185 4.21 8.65 -0.68
CA THR A 185 2.78 8.99 -0.68
C THR A 185 2.03 7.89 -1.42
N LEU A 186 1.06 7.28 -0.73
CA LEU A 186 0.28 6.15 -1.19
C LEU A 186 -0.95 6.63 -2.00
N ARG A 187 -1.41 5.78 -2.90
CA ARG A 187 -2.61 5.96 -3.73
C ARG A 187 -3.80 5.23 -3.15
#